data_AF-A0A8D9LPZ4-F1
#
_entry.id   AF-A0A8D9LPZ4-F1
#
_cell.length_a   1.000
_cell.length_b   1.000
_cell.length_c   1.000
_cell.angle_alpha   90.00
_cell.angle_beta   90.00
_cell.angle_gamma   90.00
#
_symmetry.space_group_name_H-M   'P 1'
#
loop_
_entity.id
_entity.type
_entity.pdbx_description
1 polymer ?
#
loop_
_entity_poly.entity_id
_entity_poly.type
_entity_poly.pdbx_seq_one_letter_code
_entity_poly.pdbx_strand_id
1 'polypeptide(L)'
;MIGPVDFEKSVEYWQQDKWSGQFPMKWHIIKDVPNSQFRHITLENNDNKPVTNSRDTQEVSIEMLKIFKNYGAETSILDDFVFYEEREKVIEKRKTRR
;
A
#
# COMPACT_ATOMS: atom_id res chain seq x y z
N MET A 1 1.67 10.40 4.76
CA MET A 1 2.79 11.16 4.16
C MET A 1 3.37 12.07 5.22
N ILE A 2 4.68 12.14 5.36
CA ILE A 2 5.34 12.94 6.43
C ILE A 2 6.26 14.04 5.87
N GLY A 3 6.26 14.27 4.56
CA GLY A 3 7.05 15.28 3.88
C GLY A 3 6.66 15.38 2.40
N PRO A 4 7.17 16.39 1.66
CA PRO A 4 6.81 16.64 0.26
C PRO A 4 7.33 15.55 -0.69
N VAL A 5 6.83 15.59 -1.93
CA VAL A 5 7.35 14.76 -3.03
C VAL A 5 8.62 15.36 -3.57
N ASP A 6 9.65 14.53 -3.70
CA ASP A 6 10.87 14.78 -4.45
C ASP A 6 10.76 14.01 -5.76
N PHE A 7 10.65 14.72 -6.89
CA PHE A 7 10.47 14.10 -8.21
C PHE A 7 11.79 13.68 -8.86
N GLU A 8 12.92 14.23 -8.41
CA GLU A 8 14.25 13.96 -8.98
C GLU A 8 14.83 12.66 -8.44
N LYS A 9 14.40 12.24 -7.25
CA LYS A 9 14.90 11.03 -6.63
C LYS A 9 14.13 9.79 -7.10
N SER A 10 14.84 8.88 -7.76
CA SER A 10 14.37 7.52 -8.05
C SER A 10 14.87 6.55 -6.97
N VAL A 11 14.23 5.39 -6.89
CA VAL A 11 14.60 4.32 -5.96
C VAL A 11 14.69 2.99 -6.70
N GLU A 12 15.68 2.18 -6.32
CA GLU A 12 16.04 0.96 -7.06
C GLU A 12 15.36 -0.31 -6.52
N TYR A 13 14.62 -0.18 -5.41
CA TYR A 13 13.92 -1.29 -4.76
C TYR A 13 12.58 -1.64 -5.43
N TRP A 14 12.09 -0.84 -6.38
CA TRP A 14 10.90 -1.20 -7.14
C TRP A 14 11.18 -2.33 -8.13
N GLN A 15 10.20 -3.21 -8.34
CA GLN A 15 10.32 -4.30 -9.30
C GLN A 15 10.32 -3.79 -10.76
N GLN A 16 9.71 -2.65 -11.03
CA GLN A 16 9.62 -2.02 -12.36
C GLN A 16 10.18 -0.60 -12.29
N ASP A 17 10.98 -0.24 -13.29
CA ASP A 17 11.66 1.08 -13.38
C ASP A 17 10.73 2.20 -13.88
N LYS A 18 9.41 1.99 -13.85
CA LYS A 18 8.42 2.99 -14.30
C LYS A 18 8.09 4.05 -13.25
N TRP A 19 8.50 3.81 -12.00
CA TRP A 19 8.17 4.68 -10.87
C TRP A 19 9.34 5.62 -10.59
N SER A 20 9.10 6.91 -10.76
CA SER A 20 10.04 7.98 -10.42
C SER A 20 9.48 8.85 -9.29
N GLY A 21 10.38 9.56 -8.62
CA GLY A 21 10.05 10.35 -7.45
C GLY A 21 9.84 9.51 -6.19
N GLN A 22 9.87 10.18 -5.04
CA GLN A 22 9.58 9.60 -3.75
C GLN A 22 9.12 10.67 -2.74
N PHE A 23 8.37 10.25 -1.74
CA PHE A 23 8.06 11.05 -0.57
C PHE A 23 8.18 10.18 0.69
N PRO A 24 8.59 10.75 1.83
CA PRO A 24 8.70 9.98 3.05
C PRO A 24 7.29 9.63 3.58
N MET A 25 7.13 8.39 4.02
CA MET A 25 5.91 7.91 4.67
C MET A 25 6.23 7.14 5.94
N LYS A 26 5.25 7.05 6.83
CA LYS A 26 5.29 6.22 8.03
C LYS A 26 4.08 5.31 8.02
N TRP A 27 4.31 4.00 8.15
CA TRP A 27 3.25 3.04 8.35
C TRP A 27 2.70 3.18 9.77
N HIS A 28 1.39 3.37 9.90
CA HIS A 28 0.71 3.50 11.20
C HIS A 28 0.00 2.22 11.63
N ILE A 29 -0.60 1.51 10.68
CA ILE A 29 -1.33 0.26 10.88
C ILE A 29 -0.92 -0.67 9.73
N ILE A 30 -0.50 -1.90 10.05
CA ILE A 30 -0.15 -2.92 9.07
C ILE A 30 -0.96 -4.17 9.42
N LYS A 31 -2.00 -4.46 8.64
CA LYS A 31 -2.85 -5.66 8.79
C LYS A 31 -3.79 -5.85 7.61
N ASP A 32 -4.30 -7.06 7.48
CA ASP A 32 -5.29 -7.39 6.47
C ASP A 32 -6.70 -7.12 7.00
N VAL A 33 -7.51 -6.41 6.20
CA VAL A 33 -8.92 -6.16 6.49
C VAL A 33 -9.74 -6.53 5.25
N PRO A 34 -10.69 -7.48 5.35
CA PRO A 34 -11.48 -7.91 4.19
C PRO A 34 -12.30 -6.76 3.59
N ASN A 35 -12.38 -6.72 2.25
CA ASN A 35 -13.19 -5.73 1.52
C ASN A 35 -14.66 -5.71 1.97
N SER A 36 -15.22 -6.83 2.45
CA SER A 36 -16.59 -6.89 2.97
C SER A 36 -16.83 -5.88 4.10
N GLN A 37 -15.81 -5.54 4.89
CA GLN A 37 -15.89 -4.54 5.95
C GLN A 37 -16.09 -3.12 5.41
N PHE A 38 -15.76 -2.84 4.15
CA PHE A 38 -15.81 -1.49 3.57
C PHE A 38 -16.87 -1.30 2.49
N ARG A 39 -17.45 -2.38 1.94
CA ARG A 39 -18.37 -2.31 0.77
C ARG A 39 -19.59 -1.40 0.96
N HIS A 40 -20.00 -1.17 2.20
CA HIS A 40 -21.13 -0.31 2.52
C HIS A 40 -20.81 1.20 2.43
N ILE A 41 -19.52 1.55 2.37
CA ILE A 41 -19.06 2.94 2.20
C ILE A 41 -19.08 3.26 0.71
N THR A 42 -19.99 4.14 0.30
CA THR A 42 -20.08 4.69 -1.06
C THR A 42 -19.44 6.05 -1.13
N LEU A 43 -18.81 6.36 -2.26
CA LEU A 43 -18.09 7.61 -2.47
C LEU A 43 -18.85 8.51 -3.47
N GLU A 44 -19.42 9.62 -3.00
CA GLU A 44 -20.13 10.58 -3.85
C GLU A 44 -19.22 11.17 -4.95
N ASN A 45 -17.94 11.40 -4.63
CA ASN A 45 -16.91 11.86 -5.56
C ASN A 45 -16.38 10.76 -6.51
N ASN A 46 -17.00 9.57 -6.53
CA ASN A 46 -16.65 8.47 -7.42
C ASN A 46 -17.92 7.72 -7.88
N ASP A 47 -18.90 8.46 -8.42
CA ASP A 47 -20.16 7.94 -8.96
C ASP A 47 -20.97 7.07 -7.97
N ASN A 48 -20.85 7.33 -6.66
CA ASN A 48 -21.42 6.51 -5.59
C ASN A 48 -20.97 5.03 -5.62
N LYS A 49 -19.83 4.74 -6.24
CA LYS A 49 -19.25 3.40 -6.22
C LYS A 49 -18.76 3.06 -4.80
N PRO A 50 -18.77 1.77 -4.42
CA PRO A 50 -18.15 1.31 -3.18
C PRO A 50 -16.67 1.71 -3.12
N VAL A 51 -16.19 2.10 -1.95
CA VAL A 51 -14.78 2.48 -1.73
C VAL A 51 -13.78 1.37 -2.10
N THR A 52 -14.22 0.11 -2.10
CA THR A 52 -13.41 -1.04 -2.53
C THR A 52 -13.10 -1.03 -4.03
N ASN A 53 -13.74 -0.16 -4.82
CA ASN A 53 -13.58 -0.05 -6.27
C ASN A 53 -12.81 1.22 -6.67
N SER A 54 -12.18 1.88 -5.70
CA SER A 54 -11.36 3.08 -5.93
C SER A 54 -10.13 2.78 -6.78
N ARG A 55 -9.74 3.74 -7.63
CA ARG A 55 -8.45 3.71 -8.33
C ARG A 55 -7.35 4.27 -7.43
N ASP A 56 -6.11 4.15 -7.89
CA ASP A 56 -4.96 4.76 -7.22
C ASP A 56 -5.20 6.26 -6.97
N THR A 57 -4.75 6.75 -5.81
CA THR A 57 -4.91 8.12 -5.30
C THR A 57 -6.34 8.68 -5.12
N GLN A 58 -7.39 7.86 -5.15
CA GLN A 58 -8.76 8.29 -4.86
C GLN A 58 -8.88 8.90 -3.44
N GLU A 59 -9.47 10.09 -3.35
CA GLU A 59 -9.77 10.74 -2.08
C GLU A 59 -10.96 10.07 -1.38
N VAL A 60 -10.81 9.81 -0.07
CA VAL A 60 -11.76 9.06 0.77
C VAL A 60 -11.92 9.69 2.17
N SER A 61 -13.01 9.35 2.85
CA SER A 61 -13.33 9.82 4.22
C SER A 61 -12.53 9.09 5.32
N ILE A 62 -12.40 9.74 6.48
CA ILE A 62 -11.77 9.21 7.71
C ILE A 62 -12.49 7.99 8.30
N GLU A 63 -13.73 7.72 7.89
CA GLU A 63 -14.52 6.58 8.36
C GLU A 63 -13.78 5.24 8.21
N MET A 64 -13.05 5.07 7.10
CA MET A 64 -12.24 3.88 6.86
C MET A 64 -11.25 3.60 8.00
N LEU A 65 -10.63 4.65 8.57
CA LEU A 65 -9.65 4.50 9.66
C LEU A 65 -10.27 3.92 10.93
N LYS A 66 -11.56 4.17 11.19
CA LYS A 66 -12.26 3.57 12.34
C LYS A 66 -12.42 2.06 12.17
N ILE A 67 -12.80 1.63 10.96
CA ILE A 67 -12.93 0.20 10.61
C ILE A 67 -11.57 -0.47 10.70
N PHE A 68 -10.53 0.14 10.10
CA PHE A 68 -9.17 -0.34 10.25
C PHE A 68 -8.79 -0.45 11.72
N LYS A 69 -8.99 0.55 12.57
CA LYS A 69 -8.59 0.45 13.99
C LYS A 69 -9.29 -0.69 14.73
N ASN A 70 -10.59 -0.88 14.51
CA ASN A 70 -11.43 -1.79 15.30
C ASN A 70 -11.41 -3.25 14.83
N TYR A 71 -11.06 -3.52 13.57
CA TYR A 71 -11.03 -4.88 13.05
C TYR A 71 -9.91 -5.72 13.70
N GLY A 72 -10.25 -6.85 14.32
CA GLY A 72 -9.28 -7.81 14.83
C GLY A 72 -8.72 -8.66 13.69
N ALA A 73 -7.64 -8.21 13.07
CA ALA A 73 -7.01 -8.96 11.99
C ALA A 73 -6.23 -10.16 12.52
N GLU A 74 -6.35 -11.29 11.83
CA GLU A 74 -5.59 -12.51 12.12
C GLU A 74 -4.28 -12.59 11.34
N THR A 75 -4.19 -11.86 10.22
CA THR A 75 -3.03 -11.88 9.31
C THR A 75 -2.59 -10.48 8.89
N SER A 76 -1.34 -10.40 8.47
CA SER A 76 -0.76 -9.23 7.82
C SER A 76 0.38 -9.64 6.90
N ILE A 77 0.80 -8.72 6.03
CA ILE A 77 2.02 -8.87 5.23
C ILE A 77 3.29 -9.14 6.06
N LEU A 78 3.30 -8.79 7.35
CA LEU A 78 4.45 -9.03 8.24
C LEU A 78 4.63 -10.51 8.57
N ASP A 79 3.56 -11.32 8.47
CA ASP A 79 3.66 -12.77 8.69
C ASP A 79 4.53 -13.44 7.61
N ASP A 80 4.58 -12.84 6.41
CA ASP A 80 5.36 -13.29 5.27
C ASP A 80 6.70 -12.55 5.11
N PHE A 81 7.15 -11.78 6.12
CA PHE A 81 8.31 -10.88 5.97
C PHE A 81 9.59 -11.62 5.55
N VAL A 82 9.85 -12.79 6.13
CA VAL A 82 11.01 -13.63 5.79
C VAL A 82 10.96 -14.09 4.32
N PHE A 83 9.78 -14.43 3.82
CA PHE A 83 9.60 -14.82 2.43
C PHE A 83 9.97 -13.68 1.46
N TYR A 84 9.56 -12.46 1.78
CA TYR A 84 9.91 -11.29 0.96
C TYR A 84 11.41 -10.98 0.99
N GLU A 85 12.04 -11.10 2.16
CA GLU A 85 13.50 -10.90 2.32
C GLU A 85 14.31 -11.91 1.49
N GLU A 86 13.92 -13.20 1.52
CA GLU A 86 14.56 -14.23 0.70
C GLU A 86 14.37 -13.99 -0.79
N ARG A 87 13.16 -13.57 -1.21
CA ARG A 87 12.88 -13.25 -2.62
C ARG A 87 13.69 -12.06 -3.11
N GLU A 88 13.85 -11.02 -2.30
CA GLU A 88 14.66 -9.85 -2.63
C GLU A 88 16.12 -10.25 -2.91
N LYS A 89 16.73 -11.03 -2.01
CA LYS A 89 18.10 -11.57 -2.18
C LYS A 89 18.26 -12.37 -3.47
N VAL A 90 17.25 -13.15 -3.85
CA VAL A 90 17.27 -13.91 -5.11
C VAL A 90 17.19 -13.00 -6.34
N ILE A 91 16.38 -11.95 -6.28
CA ILE A 91 16.23 -10.97 -7.38
C ILE A 91 17.52 -10.18 -7.55
N GLU A 92 18.13 -9.69 -6.47
CA GLU A 92 19.41 -8.97 -6.50
C GLU A 92 20.53 -9.82 -7.12
N LYS A 93 20.69 -11.07 -6.67
CA LYS A 93 21.68 -12.00 -7.24
C LYS A 93 21.51 -12.23 -8.75
N ARG A 94 20.27 -12.16 -9.26
CA ARG A 94 19.99 -12.26 -10.70
C ARG A 94 20.33 -10.98 -11.44
N LYS A 95 20.11 -9.81 -10.83
CA LYS A 95 20.51 -8.50 -11.39
C LYS A 95 22.04 -8.41 -11.49
N THR A 96 22.79 -8.83 -10.47
CA THR A 96 24.27 -8.77 -10.46
C THR A 96 24.97 -9.77 -11.38
N ARG A 97 24.24 -10.76 -11.91
CA ARG A 97 24.76 -11.78 -12.84
C ARG A 97 24.56 -11.41 -14.32
N ARG A 98 23.83 -10.33 -14.60
CA ARG A 98 23.69 -9.74 -15.93
C ARG A 98 24.73 -8.65 -16.11
#